data_AF-B5VZQ0-F1
#
_entry.id   AF-B5VZQ0-F1
#
_cell.length_a   1.000
_cell.length_b   1.000
_cell.length_c   1.000
_cell.angle_alpha   90.00
_cell.angle_beta   90.00
_cell.angle_gamma   90.00
#
_symmetry.space_group_name_H-M   'P 1'
#
loop_
_entity.id
_entity.type
_entity.pdbx_description
1 polymer ?
#
loop_
_entity_poly.entity_id
_entity_poly.type
_entity_poly.pdbx_seq_one_letter_code
_entity_poly.pdbx_strand_id
1 'polypeptide(L)' 'MKIKAIIHPAEEGGYWAEVPAFPGCITEGDTWEEVTHNL' A
#
# COMPACT_ATOMS: atom_id res chain seq x y z
N MET A 1 -11.26 -4.53 13.85
CA MET A 1 -11.54 -3.31 13.05
C MET A 1 -11.12 -3.61 11.61
N LYS A 2 -11.81 -3.12 10.59
CA LYS A 2 -11.41 -3.32 9.18
C LYS A 2 -11.16 -1.95 8.55
N ILE A 3 -9.97 -1.77 7.99
CA ILE A 3 -9.53 -0.52 7.34
C ILE A 3 -9.21 -0.87 5.88
N LYS A 4 -9.57 0.01 4.96
CA LYS A 4 -9.35 -0.20 3.53
C LYS A 4 -8.06 0.51 3.13
N ALA A 5 -7.19 -0.21 2.43
CA ALA A 5 -6.07 0.36 1.69
C ALA A 5 -6.37 0.28 0.19
N ILE A 6 -5.83 1.22 -0.57
CA ILE A 6 -5.86 1.24 -2.04
C ILE A 6 -4.44 0.94 -2.50
N ILE A 7 -4.28 -0.10 -3.33
CA ILE A 7 -2.98 -0.54 -3.84
C ILE A 7 -2.85 -0.11 -5.30
N HIS A 8 -1.70 0.45 -5.62
CA HIS A 8 -1.33 1.00 -6.92
C HIS A 8 -0.06 0.31 -7.42
N PRO A 9 0.02 -0.07 -8.71
CA PRO A 9 1.28 -0.47 -9.32
C PRO A 9 2.20 0.75 -9.46
N ALA A 10 3.49 0.57 -9.22
CA ALA A 10 4.50 1.61 -9.45
C ALA A 10 5.05 1.55 -10.89
N GLU A 11 5.41 2.70 -11.46
CA GLU A 11 5.92 2.80 -12.84
C GLU A 11 7.27 2.08 -13.03
N GLU A 12 8.09 2.04 -11.99
CA GLU A 12 9.39 1.37 -11.97
C GLU A 12 9.29 -0.14 -11.65
N GLY A 13 8.07 -0.64 -11.41
CA GLY A 13 7.80 -1.99 -10.91
C GLY A 13 7.53 -2.02 -9.41
N GLY A 14 6.87 -3.08 -8.95
CA GLY A 14 6.38 -3.18 -7.56
C GLY A 14 5.05 -2.46 -7.34
N TYR A 15 4.76 -2.17 -6.07
CA TYR A 15 3.47 -1.65 -5.61
C TYR A 15 3.65 -0.63 -4.49
N TRP A 16 2.71 0.29 -4.40
CA TRP A 16 2.53 1.13 -3.22
C TRP A 16 1.07 1.16 -2.82
N ALA A 17 0.81 1.50 -1.56
CA ALA A 17 -0.53 1.59 -1.02
C ALA A 17 -0.73 2.84 -0.18
N GLU A 18 -1.94 3.38 -0.25
CA GLU A 18 -2.39 4.43 0.66
C GLU A 18 -3.62 3.98 1.46
N VAL A 19 -3.78 4.56 2.65
CA VAL A 19 -4.95 4.33 3.50
C VAL A 19 -5.78 5.62 3.56
N PRO A 20 -6.92 5.71 2.87
CA PRO A 20 -7.73 6.95 2.84
C PRO A 20 -8.22 7.42 4.22
N ALA A 21 -8.35 6.50 5.17
CA ALA A 21 -8.73 6.82 6.55
C ALA A 21 -7.58 7.45 7.36
N PHE A 22 -6.33 7.33 6.88
CA PHE A 22 -5.12 7.88 7.49
C PHE A 22 -4.30 8.66 6.44
N PRO A 23 -4.67 9.92 6.17
CA PRO A 23 -3.94 10.75 5.21
C PRO A 23 -2.44 10.79 5.52
N GLY A 24 -1.62 10.46 4.53
CA GLY A 24 -0.16 10.38 4.68
C GLY A 24 0.38 9.02 5.14
N CYS A 25 -0.49 8.05 5.45
CA CYS A 25 -0.08 6.65 5.61
C CYS A 25 0.09 6.02 4.23
N ILE A 26 1.36 5.87 3.84
CA ILE A 26 1.77 5.29 2.56
C ILE A 26 2.83 4.23 2.85
N THR A 27 2.77 3.12 2.12
CA THR A 27 3.83 2.10 2.12
C THR A 27 4.07 1.60 0.71
N GLU A 28 5.23 0.99 0.47
CA GLU A 28 5.65 0.44 -0.80
C GLU A 28 6.27 -0.95 -0.60
N GLY A 29 6.39 -1.69 -1.70
CA GLY A 29 7.09 -2.96 -1.73
C GLY A 29 7.13 -3.59 -3.11
N ASP A 30 8.07 -4.51 -3.31
CA ASP A 30 8.28 -5.19 -4.59
C ASP A 30 7.12 -6.13 -4.95
N THR A 31 6.37 -6.58 -3.93
CA THR A 31 5.26 -7.55 -4.07
C THR A 31 4.01 -7.11 -3.30
N TRP A 32 2.85 -7.66 -3.69
CA TRP A 32 1.60 -7.47 -2.95
C TRP A 32 1.70 -7.92 -1.49
N GLU A 33 2.41 -9.03 -1.23
CA GLU A 33 2.58 -9.57 0.11
C GLU A 33 3.36 -8.60 1.01
N GLU A 34 4.41 -7.97 0.47
CA GLU A 34 5.23 -6.99 1.20
C GLU A 34 4.43 -5.73 1.54
N VAL A 35 3.71 -5.16 0.57
CA VAL A 35 2.82 -4.01 0.80
C VAL A 35 1.75 -4.34 1.85
N THR A 36 1.19 -5.55 1.81
CA THR A 36 0.16 -5.96 2.78
C THR A 36 0.74 -6.24 4.16
N HIS A 37 2.01 -6.68 4.26
CA HIS A 37 2.69 -6.88 5.53
C HIS A 37 3.05 -5.57 6.23
N ASN A 38 3.27 -4.51 5.44
CA ASN A 38 3.59 -3.18 5.95
C ASN A 38 2.37 -2.36 6.43
N LEU A 39 1.15 -2.81 6.11
CA LEU A 39 -0.15 -2.17 6.47
C LEU A 39 -0.78 -2.76 7.74
#